data_AF-A0A6B3EEZ6-F1
#
_entry.id   AF-A0A6B3EEZ6-F1
#
_cell.length_a   1.000
_cell.length_b   1.000
_cell.length_c   1.000
_cell.angle_alpha   90.00
_cell.angle_beta   90.00
_cell.angle_gamma   90.00
#
_symmetry.space_group_name_H-M   'P 1'
#
loop_
_entity.id
_entity.type
_entity.pdbx_description
1 polymer ?
#
loop_
_entity_poly.entity_id
_entity_poly.type
_entity_poly.pdbx_seq_one_letter_code
_entity_poly.pdbx_strand_id
1 'polypeptide(L)'
;DFSCFYEGWTQHDPDAVSDRASRIEGIGRPRMEPSFVPGAVDRMMKVPDAASIAAVRFLERVLGRKAGGSTGTGLWSALRIVAEMLAHGERGSVVTLLCDPGERYLDKYYADEWLAAQG
;
A
#
# COMPACT_ATOMS: atom_id res chain seq x y z
N ASP A 1 -7.68 -1.61 1.64
CA ASP A 1 -9.08 -2.12 1.77
C ASP A 1 -9.88 -2.15 0.49
N PHE A 2 -10.04 -1.04 -0.23
CA PHE A 2 -10.89 -0.95 -1.43
C PHE A 2 -10.04 -0.76 -2.69
N SER A 3 -9.88 -1.82 -3.47
CA SER A 3 -9.12 -1.84 -4.72
C SER A 3 -9.62 -3.01 -5.54
N CYS A 4 -9.93 -2.82 -6.82
CA CYS A 4 -10.32 -3.94 -7.68
C CYS A 4 -9.11 -4.74 -8.19
N PHE A 5 -7.88 -4.25 -8.01
CA PHE A 5 -6.67 -4.87 -8.57
C PHE A 5 -6.37 -6.24 -8.00
N TYR A 6 -6.68 -6.48 -6.72
CA TYR A 6 -6.45 -7.79 -6.11
C TYR A 6 -7.43 -8.83 -6.65
N GLU A 7 -8.71 -8.51 -6.65
CA GLU A 7 -9.77 -9.35 -7.19
C GLU A 7 -9.58 -9.57 -8.70
N GLY A 8 -9.33 -8.52 -9.47
CA GLY A 8 -9.09 -8.61 -10.91
C GLY A 8 -7.84 -9.42 -11.26
N TRP A 9 -6.75 -9.28 -10.51
CA TRP A 9 -5.55 -10.09 -10.72
C TRP A 9 -5.77 -11.57 -10.35
N THR A 10 -6.41 -11.85 -9.21
CA THR A 10 -6.66 -13.24 -8.77
C THR A 10 -7.68 -13.98 -9.65
N GLN A 11 -8.68 -13.26 -10.17
CA GLN A 11 -9.74 -13.83 -11.00
C GLN A 11 -9.46 -13.74 -12.51
N HIS A 12 -8.34 -13.13 -12.90
CA HIS A 12 -8.02 -12.82 -14.29
C HIS A 12 -9.12 -12.01 -15.00
N ASP A 13 -9.74 -11.10 -14.25
CA ASP A 13 -10.84 -10.25 -14.72
C ASP A 13 -10.35 -8.82 -14.96
N PRO A 14 -10.15 -8.40 -16.22
CA PRO A 14 -9.76 -7.04 -16.55
C PRO A 14 -10.88 -6.01 -16.36
N ASP A 15 -12.12 -6.46 -16.14
CA ASP A 15 -13.29 -5.59 -15.93
C ASP A 15 -13.70 -5.51 -14.45
N ALA A 16 -12.89 -6.07 -13.54
CA ALA A 16 -13.13 -6.04 -12.11
C ALA A 16 -13.29 -4.60 -11.60
N VAL A 17 -14.27 -4.42 -10.71
CA VAL A 17 -14.59 -3.13 -10.10
C VAL A 17 -14.73 -3.23 -8.58
N SER A 18 -14.51 -2.12 -7.90
CA SER A 18 -14.79 -1.91 -6.49
C SER A 18 -15.78 -0.75 -6.35
N ASP A 19 -16.66 -0.85 -5.36
CA ASP A 19 -17.72 0.13 -5.08
C ASP A 19 -17.18 1.51 -4.71
N ARG A 20 -15.98 1.54 -4.13
CA ARG A 20 -15.24 2.76 -3.79
C ARG A 20 -13.73 2.58 -3.95
N ALA A 21 -13.02 3.71 -3.88
CA ALA A 21 -11.57 3.74 -3.83
C ALA A 21 -11.05 3.58 -2.38
N SER A 22 -9.81 3.13 -2.26
CA SER A 22 -9.06 3.15 -1.00
C SER A 22 -8.87 4.58 -0.51
N ARG A 23 -8.65 4.74 0.80
CA ARG A 23 -8.19 6.01 1.38
C ARG A 23 -6.75 6.35 0.99
N ILE A 24 -5.99 5.38 0.50
CA ILE A 24 -4.61 5.58 0.08
C ILE A 24 -4.57 6.15 -1.32
N GLU A 25 -4.24 7.43 -1.42
CA GLU A 25 -4.22 8.16 -2.67
C GLU A 25 -3.14 7.64 -3.62
N GLY A 26 -3.46 7.64 -4.92
CA GLY A 26 -2.57 7.16 -5.99
C GLY A 26 -2.66 5.66 -6.28
N ILE A 27 -3.09 4.84 -5.30
CA ILE A 27 -3.33 3.40 -5.46
C ILE A 27 -4.76 3.04 -5.04
N GLY A 28 -5.10 1.75 -5.03
CA GLY A 28 -6.42 1.30 -4.55
C GLY A 28 -7.58 1.82 -5.39
N ARG A 29 -7.45 1.71 -6.71
CA ARG A 29 -8.41 2.23 -7.67
C ARG A 29 -9.66 1.35 -7.75
N PRO A 30 -10.84 1.94 -8.04
CA PRO A 30 -12.09 1.20 -8.12
C PRO A 30 -12.32 0.49 -9.47
N ARG A 31 -11.43 0.67 -10.44
CA ARG A 31 -11.47 0.00 -11.75
C ARG A 31 -10.07 -0.38 -12.19
N MET A 32 -9.98 -1.48 -12.93
CA MET A 32 -8.74 -1.94 -13.55
C MET A 32 -8.29 -0.93 -14.61
N GLU A 33 -6.98 -0.74 -14.71
CA GLU A 33 -6.40 0.14 -15.72
C GLU A 33 -5.91 -0.68 -16.92
N PRO A 34 -6.18 -0.28 -18.18
CA PRO A 34 -5.73 -1.02 -19.36
C PRO A 34 -4.20 -1.18 -19.45
N SER A 35 -3.45 -0.31 -18.77
CA SER A 35 -1.99 -0.37 -18.69
C SER A 35 -1.48 -1.40 -17.67
N PHE A 36 -2.35 -2.04 -16.89
CA PHE A 36 -1.95 -3.08 -15.96
C PHE A 36 -1.51 -4.33 -16.73
N VAL A 37 -0.35 -4.88 -16.35
CA VAL A 37 0.22 -6.09 -16.97
C VAL A 37 0.25 -7.20 -15.91
N PRO A 38 -0.80 -8.07 -15.84
CA PRO A 38 -0.91 -9.06 -14.77
C PRO A 38 0.27 -10.02 -14.67
N GLY A 39 0.85 -10.39 -15.83
CA GLY A 39 1.96 -11.33 -15.92
C GLY A 39 3.31 -10.81 -15.41
N ALA A 40 3.42 -9.52 -15.06
CA ALA A 40 4.61 -8.95 -14.44
C ALA A 40 4.59 -9.05 -12.90
N VAL A 41 3.51 -9.58 -12.32
CA VAL A 41 3.31 -9.66 -10.87
C VAL A 41 3.36 -11.13 -10.43
N ASP A 42 4.39 -11.51 -9.66
CA ASP A 42 4.51 -12.86 -9.10
C ASP A 42 3.57 -13.08 -7.90
N ARG A 43 3.34 -12.01 -7.12
CA ARG A 43 2.50 -12.04 -5.93
C ARG A 43 1.88 -10.67 -5.68
N MET A 44 0.58 -10.66 -5.45
CA MET A 44 -0.14 -9.48 -4.99
C MET A 44 -0.55 -9.61 -3.52
N MET A 45 -0.42 -8.53 -2.74
CA MET A 45 -0.88 -8.47 -1.35
C MET A 45 -1.96 -7.40 -1.21
N LYS A 46 -3.09 -7.75 -0.60
CA LYS A 46 -4.11 -6.78 -0.20
C LYS A 46 -3.73 -6.20 1.16
N VAL A 47 -3.47 -4.90 1.20
CA VAL A 47 -3.03 -4.20 2.41
C VAL A 47 -4.18 -3.36 2.98
N PRO A 48 -4.47 -3.46 4.30
CA PRO A 48 -5.44 -2.58 4.94
C PRO A 48 -4.99 -1.13 4.93
N ASP A 49 -5.92 -0.19 4.75
CA ASP A 49 -5.59 1.24 4.68
C ASP A 49 -4.94 1.71 6.00
N ALA A 50 -5.45 1.21 7.14
CA ALA A 50 -4.89 1.47 8.47
C ALA A 50 -3.44 0.97 8.61
N ALA A 51 -3.12 -0.18 8.01
CA ALA A 51 -1.76 -0.73 8.04
C ALA A 51 -0.80 0.13 7.21
N SER A 52 -1.23 0.60 6.04
CA SER A 52 -0.45 1.53 5.21
C SER A 52 -0.17 2.85 5.94
N ILE A 53 -1.17 3.43 6.60
CA ILE A 53 -1.01 4.69 7.35
C ILE A 53 -0.09 4.48 8.56
N ALA A 54 -0.30 3.42 9.34
CA ALA A 54 0.57 3.11 10.47
C ALA A 54 2.02 2.91 10.03
N ALA A 55 2.25 2.22 8.90
CA ALA A 55 3.57 2.00 8.33
C ALA A 55 4.23 3.33 7.91
N VAL A 56 3.52 4.26 7.28
CA VAL A 56 4.12 5.54 6.86
C VAL A 56 4.45 6.44 8.05
N ARG A 57 3.61 6.46 9.10
CA ARG A 57 3.92 7.15 10.37
C ARG A 57 5.07 6.50 11.13
N PHE A 58 5.23 5.18 11.03
CA PHE A 58 6.42 4.49 11.54
C PHE A 58 7.67 4.89 10.75
N LEU A 59 7.59 4.91 9.41
CA LEU A 59 8.69 5.30 8.55
C LEU A 59 9.22 6.69 8.88
N GLU A 60 8.33 7.66 9.14
CA GLU A 60 8.71 9.00 9.56
C GLU A 60 9.61 8.99 10.80
N ARG A 61 9.25 8.20 11.82
CA ARG A 61 10.03 8.09 13.06
C ARG A 61 11.41 7.50 12.84
N VAL A 62 11.58 6.67 11.81
CA VAL A 62 12.86 6.02 11.48
C VAL A 62 13.74 6.89 10.57
N LEU A 63 13.15 7.51 9.54
CA LEU A 63 13.88 8.27 8.52
C LEU A 63 13.92 9.79 8.76
N GLY A 64 13.10 10.31 9.67
CA GLY A 64 12.95 11.74 9.90
C GLY A 64 12.28 12.49 8.74
N ARG A 65 11.60 11.78 7.83
CA ARG A 65 10.98 12.33 6.62
C ARG A 65 9.58 11.77 6.42
N LYS A 66 8.64 12.64 6.04
CA LYS A 66 7.26 12.24 5.71
C LYS A 66 7.18 11.76 4.26
N ALA A 67 6.39 10.71 4.04
CA ALA A 67 6.06 10.18 2.72
C ALA A 67 4.54 9.98 2.57
N GLY A 68 4.07 9.76 1.33
CA GLY A 68 2.65 9.46 1.08
C GLY A 68 2.22 8.06 1.49
N GLY A 69 0.91 7.85 1.66
CA GLY A 69 0.33 6.59 2.15
C GLY A 69 0.62 5.37 1.27
N SER A 70 0.84 5.56 -0.04
CA SER A 70 1.23 4.49 -0.96
C SER A 70 2.63 3.94 -0.62
N THR A 71 3.55 4.79 -0.16
CA THR A 71 4.84 4.37 0.41
C THR A 71 4.63 3.47 1.63
N GLY A 72 3.69 3.82 2.50
CA GLY A 72 3.31 2.98 3.64
C GLY A 72 2.81 1.60 3.23
N THR A 73 2.02 1.52 2.15
CA THR A 73 1.54 0.25 1.58
C THR A 73 2.71 -0.63 1.11
N GLY A 74 3.66 -0.03 0.39
CA GLY A 74 4.87 -0.71 -0.07
C GLY A 74 5.75 -1.17 1.10
N LEU A 75 5.98 -0.28 2.08
CA LEU A 75 6.78 -0.59 3.27
C LEU A 75 6.18 -1.74 4.08
N TRP A 76 4.86 -1.72 4.32
CA TRP A 76 4.19 -2.79 5.06
C TRP A 76 4.38 -4.14 4.35
N SER A 77 4.20 -4.16 3.02
CA SER A 77 4.39 -5.36 2.20
C SER A 77 5.84 -5.84 2.20
N ALA A 78 6.80 -4.93 2.11
CA ALA A 78 8.22 -5.24 2.19
C ALA A 78 8.60 -5.86 3.54
N LEU A 79 8.13 -5.28 4.65
CA LEU A 79 8.36 -5.83 5.99
C LEU A 79 7.71 -7.20 6.17
N ARG A 80 6.53 -7.43 5.55
CA ARG A 80 5.89 -8.74 5.53
C ARG A 80 6.75 -9.78 4.81
N ILE A 81 7.30 -9.45 3.63
CA ILE A 81 8.23 -10.32 2.89
C ILE A 81 9.47 -10.62 3.72
N VAL A 82 10.09 -9.60 4.33
CA VAL A 82 11.28 -9.78 5.18
C VAL A 82 10.96 -10.71 6.36
N ALA A 83 9.81 -10.56 7.01
CA ALA A 83 9.40 -11.43 8.10
C ALA A 83 9.21 -12.90 7.65
N GLU A 84 8.66 -13.13 6.45
CA GLU A 84 8.54 -14.48 5.88
C GLU A 84 9.92 -15.07 5.57
N MET A 85 10.79 -14.31 4.90
CA MET A 85 12.16 -14.75 4.61
C MET A 85 12.90 -15.16 5.89
N LEU A 86 12.81 -14.34 6.95
CA LEU A 86 13.41 -14.66 8.25
C LEU A 86 12.86 -15.95 8.84
N ALA A 87 11.54 -16.17 8.77
CA ALA A 87 10.90 -17.39 9.25
C ALA A 87 11.34 -18.65 8.48
N HIS A 88 11.66 -18.50 7.20
CA HIS A 88 12.14 -19.58 6.33
C HIS A 88 13.68 -19.72 6.31
N GLY A 89 14.41 -18.89 7.04
CA GLY A 89 15.88 -18.88 7.03
C GLY A 89 16.49 -18.39 5.71
N GLU A 90 15.71 -17.67 4.91
CA GLU A 90 16.11 -17.12 3.62
C GLU A 90 16.89 -15.80 3.79
N ARG A 91 17.75 -15.51 2.83
CA ARG A 91 18.57 -14.28 2.80
C ARG A 91 18.46 -13.62 1.45
N GLY A 92 18.47 -12.29 1.44
CA GLY A 92 18.40 -11.49 0.22
C GLY A 92 18.08 -10.04 0.52
N SER A 93 18.00 -9.24 -0.53
CA SER A 93 17.64 -7.83 -0.46
C SER A 93 16.19 -7.63 -0.88
N VAL A 94 15.44 -6.84 -0.11
CA VAL A 94 14.09 -6.39 -0.47
C VAL A 94 14.15 -4.90 -0.76
N VAL A 95 13.64 -4.50 -1.93
CA VAL A 95 13.60 -3.10 -2.37
C VAL A 95 12.15 -2.66 -2.48
N THR A 96 11.85 -1.45 -2.02
CA THR A 96 10.55 -0.80 -2.17
C THR A 96 10.73 0.67 -2.59
N LEU A 97 9.65 1.30 -3.05
CA LEU A 97 9.64 2.68 -3.51
C LEU A 97 9.10 3.63 -2.44
N LEU A 98 9.68 4.83 -2.36
CA LEU A 98 9.05 5.99 -1.75
C LEU A 98 8.40 6.78 -2.89
N CYS A 99 7.07 6.74 -2.96
CA CYS A 99 6.34 7.17 -4.15
C CYS A 99 6.24 8.69 -4.27
N ASP A 100 5.94 9.38 -3.17
CA ASP A 100 5.79 10.83 -3.15
C ASP A 100 5.97 11.46 -1.74
N PRO A 101 6.16 12.78 -1.65
CA PRO A 101 6.39 13.48 -0.37
C PRO A 101 5.15 13.51 0.53
N GLY A 102 5.36 13.42 1.84
CA GLY A 102 4.27 13.33 2.82
C GLY A 102 3.59 14.66 3.15
N GLU A 103 4.17 15.79 2.76
CA GLU A 103 3.67 17.15 3.03
C GLU A 103 2.27 17.40 2.43
N ARG A 104 1.89 16.61 1.43
CA ARG A 104 0.57 16.66 0.78
C ARG A 104 -0.56 16.08 1.64
N TYR A 105 -0.23 15.40 2.73
CA TYR A 105 -1.15 14.58 3.52
C TYR A 105 -1.17 14.95 5.01
N LEU A 106 -0.70 16.16 5.35
CA LEU A 106 -0.60 16.63 6.74
C LEU A 106 -1.96 16.74 7.42
N ASP A 107 -3.01 17.05 6.66
CA ASP A 107 -4.41 17.13 7.08
C ASP A 107 -5.13 15.77 7.07
N LYS A 108 -4.44 14.69 6.69
CA LYS A 108 -4.99 13.33 6.54
C LYS A 108 -4.17 12.30 7.32
N TYR A 109 -3.24 11.60 6.66
CA TYR A 109 -2.51 10.46 7.22
C TYR A 109 -1.68 10.82 8.47
N TYR A 110 -1.31 12.10 8.60
CA TYR A 110 -0.56 12.63 9.73
C TYR A 110 -1.40 13.44 10.72
N ALA A 111 -2.71 13.59 10.49
CA ALA A 111 -3.63 14.27 11.39
C ALA A 111 -4.38 13.24 12.24
N ASP A 112 -4.18 13.28 13.56
CA ASP A 112 -4.81 12.34 14.49
C ASP A 112 -6.34 12.51 14.53
N GLU A 113 -6.84 13.73 14.37
CA GLU A 113 -8.27 14.02 14.28
C GLU A 113 -8.91 13.38 13.05
N TRP A 114 -8.20 13.43 11.91
CA TRP A 114 -8.67 12.79 10.69
C TRP A 114 -8.73 11.27 10.88
N LEU A 115 -7.68 10.67 11.46
CA LEU A 115 -7.65 9.23 11.74
C LEU A 115 -8.79 8.80 12.66
N ALA A 116 -9.02 9.53 13.76
CA ALA A 116 -10.13 9.25 14.67
C ALA A 116 -11.50 9.30 13.97
N ALA A 117 -11.67 10.18 12.98
CA ALA A 117 -12.90 10.27 12.19
C ALA A 117 -13.06 9.14 11.15
N GLN A 118 -11.99 8.42 10.79
CA GLN A 118 -12.04 7.33 9.80
C GLN A 118 -12.34 5.94 10.40
N GLY A 119 -12.28 5.83 11.73
CA GLY A 119 -12.34 4.55 12.47
C GLY A 119 -11.03 3.78 12.39
#